data_AF-F9S2C3-F1
#
_entry.id   AF-F9S2C3-F1
#
_cell.length_a   1.000
_cell.length_b   1.000
_cell.length_c   1.000
_cell.angle_alpha   90.00
_cell.angle_beta   90.00
_cell.angle_gamma   90.00
#
_symmetry.space_group_name_H-M   'P 1'
#
loop_
_entity.id
_entity.type
_entity.pdbx_description
1 polymer ?
#
loop_
_entity_poly.entity_id
_entity_poly.type
_entity_poly.pdbx_seq_one_letter_code
_entity_poly.pdbx_strand_id
1 'polypeptide(L)'
;MKEEIKERIRNIYNTNIDRLLNEYSYAQELHEIKLAISNEGFSDTLSIVELLISVSDFRFRNGELKMKPTNMWDTPKVSAQNILELENIIADIDSSWLTAKYYDVIWSTLDIKKPSYVELAINAYRKFPLEHLLMNQGYWSRSLQLCGVSKSKDKKQEITQTLLSAAVNQNEPLVVSRILNKANAIQKEDAFSLIESLITYASKLEDELRHDLSIHCWEEIEKIIKRFPQNSPTKGECKLSKIHCLTSWGNNDYERNNFYVAAERYRDAIGILQKTQPIRGDEYEDLLFELEKKLTIIRDRSLEVSQSVPFITESLDLSEDINEIHNNFTGDCIEDFLRIGDIDYRHIRRNQRKLKNEIGTSFFLSLVGSCTYSDTDGRKIGQVKPNSPEHERIEEYEYFKRATRIISASSIIPAIEISRKNLALDFEYFHSLVQHCVIVPEYQTKLFAKALWHGYSGDFSSSIMMLCPLVENCIRNILKLSGIPTIGITSDPNIENEKAMGKLLQLAQKHKILNRESIFKINAIFLD
;
A
#
# COMPACT_ATOMS: atom_id res chain seq x y z
N MET A 1 -21.23 -24.95 -45.99
CA MET A 1 -19.75 -24.85 -45.85
C MET A 1 -19.11 -26.13 -46.40
N LYS A 2 -18.01 -26.01 -47.17
CA LYS A 2 -17.25 -27.17 -47.69
C LYS A 2 -16.64 -27.98 -46.54
N GLU A 3 -16.59 -29.31 -46.68
CA GLU A 3 -16.05 -30.21 -45.64
C GLU A 3 -14.57 -29.93 -45.31
N GLU A 4 -13.76 -29.50 -46.27
CA GLU A 4 -12.37 -29.12 -46.03
C GLU A 4 -12.23 -27.95 -45.03
N ILE A 5 -13.11 -26.95 -45.12
CA ILE A 5 -13.12 -25.80 -44.21
C ILE A 5 -13.59 -26.24 -42.82
N LYS A 6 -14.61 -27.09 -42.75
CA LYS A 6 -15.08 -27.68 -41.49
C LYS A 6 -13.95 -28.45 -40.79
N GLU A 7 -13.19 -29.25 -41.53
CA GLU A 7 -12.09 -30.03 -40.97
C GLU A 7 -10.96 -29.14 -40.45
N ARG A 8 -10.64 -28.05 -41.16
CA ARG A 8 -9.69 -27.03 -40.64
C ARG A 8 -10.19 -26.40 -39.35
N ILE A 9 -11.46 -26.00 -39.28
CA ILE A 9 -12.05 -25.44 -38.05
C ILE A 9 -12.04 -26.49 -36.92
N ARG A 10 -12.38 -27.75 -37.22
CA ARG A 10 -12.35 -28.85 -36.26
C ARG A 10 -10.94 -29.02 -35.67
N ASN A 11 -9.89 -28.95 -36.48
CA ASN A 11 -8.50 -29.06 -36.02
C ASN A 11 -8.07 -27.92 -35.07
N ILE A 12 -8.59 -26.70 -35.28
CA ILE A 12 -8.35 -25.56 -34.37
C ILE A 12 -8.87 -25.89 -32.97
N TYR A 13 -10.09 -26.44 -32.87
CA TYR A 13 -10.75 -26.65 -31.58
C TYR A 13 -10.52 -28.02 -30.94
N ASN A 14 -10.15 -29.06 -31.71
CA ASN A 14 -9.89 -30.41 -31.21
C ASN A 14 -8.51 -30.58 -30.59
N THR A 15 -7.56 -29.69 -30.88
CA THR A 15 -6.17 -29.97 -30.55
C THR A 15 -5.80 -29.76 -29.09
N ASN A 16 -6.52 -29.00 -28.25
CA ASN A 16 -5.99 -28.65 -26.93
C ASN A 16 -7.03 -28.24 -25.88
N ILE A 17 -7.49 -29.19 -25.08
CA ILE A 17 -7.89 -28.88 -23.70
C ILE A 17 -6.63 -28.66 -22.83
N ASP A 18 -5.49 -29.24 -23.21
CA ASP A 18 -4.26 -29.29 -22.40
C ASP A 18 -3.21 -28.21 -22.69
N ARG A 19 -3.10 -27.67 -23.92
CA ARG A 19 -2.30 -26.44 -24.10
C ARG A 19 -3.09 -25.29 -23.48
N LEU A 20 -2.58 -24.79 -22.35
CA LEU A 20 -2.80 -23.45 -21.80
C LEU A 20 -3.65 -22.60 -22.75
N LEU A 21 -4.96 -22.57 -22.50
CA LEU A 21 -5.99 -21.99 -23.37
C LEU A 21 -5.62 -20.57 -23.78
N ASN A 22 -4.90 -20.45 -24.90
CA ASN A 22 -4.61 -19.17 -25.50
C ASN A 22 -5.85 -18.80 -26.32
N GLU A 23 -6.90 -18.32 -25.66
CA GLU A 23 -8.16 -17.95 -26.33
C GLU A 23 -7.94 -16.97 -27.51
N TYR A 24 -6.81 -16.27 -27.54
CA TYR A 24 -6.40 -15.42 -28.67
C TYR A 24 -6.01 -16.21 -29.92
N SER A 25 -5.39 -17.39 -29.78
CA SER A 25 -4.95 -18.17 -30.94
C SER A 25 -6.13 -18.67 -31.77
N TYR A 26 -7.24 -19.05 -31.13
CA TYR A 26 -8.44 -19.50 -31.86
C TYR A 26 -8.99 -18.44 -32.82
N ALA A 27 -9.17 -17.20 -32.34
CA ALA A 27 -9.68 -16.11 -33.19
C ALA A 27 -8.70 -15.77 -34.34
N GLN A 28 -7.39 -15.85 -34.07
CA GLN A 28 -6.35 -15.61 -35.07
C GLN A 28 -6.30 -16.72 -36.14
N GLU A 29 -6.33 -17.99 -35.75
CA GLU A 29 -6.32 -19.13 -36.68
C GLU A 29 -7.59 -19.15 -37.56
N LEU A 30 -8.74 -18.78 -36.99
CA LEU A 30 -9.97 -18.59 -37.76
C LEU A 30 -9.89 -17.39 -38.71
N HIS A 31 -9.17 -16.34 -38.34
CA HIS A 31 -8.93 -15.20 -39.22
C HIS A 31 -8.09 -15.60 -40.44
N GLU A 32 -7.10 -16.48 -40.28
CA GLU A 32 -6.33 -17.02 -41.42
C GLU A 32 -7.24 -17.83 -42.37
N ILE A 33 -8.18 -18.61 -41.82
CA ILE A 33 -9.22 -19.29 -42.61
C ILE A 33 -10.11 -18.27 -43.34
N LYS A 34 -10.52 -17.18 -42.67
CA LYS A 34 -11.30 -16.10 -43.28
C LYS A 34 -10.58 -15.50 -44.48
N LEU A 35 -9.29 -15.18 -44.34
CA LEU A 35 -8.48 -14.61 -45.42
C LEU A 35 -8.41 -15.57 -46.62
N ALA A 36 -8.21 -16.87 -46.38
CA ALA A 36 -8.18 -17.88 -47.44
C ALA A 36 -9.51 -17.97 -48.21
N ILE A 37 -10.65 -17.96 -47.50
CA ILE A 37 -12.00 -18.08 -48.11
C ILE A 37 -12.41 -16.79 -48.82
N SER A 38 -11.99 -15.62 -48.33
CA SER A 38 -12.34 -14.33 -48.92
C SER A 38 -11.88 -14.19 -50.38
N ASN A 39 -10.79 -14.87 -50.73
CA ASN A 39 -10.26 -14.92 -52.09
C ASN A 39 -11.06 -15.83 -53.04
N GLU A 40 -11.93 -16.70 -52.51
CA GLU A 40 -12.67 -17.71 -53.28
C GLU A 40 -14.17 -17.38 -53.49
N GLY A 41 -14.67 -16.27 -52.93
CA GLY A 41 -16.01 -15.73 -53.23
C GLY A 41 -17.21 -16.38 -52.51
N PHE A 42 -16.99 -17.11 -51.41
CA PHE A 42 -18.07 -17.78 -50.65
C PHE A 42 -18.70 -16.87 -49.58
N SER A 43 -19.74 -16.09 -49.93
CA SER A 43 -20.40 -15.14 -49.00
C SER A 43 -20.92 -15.76 -47.71
N ASP A 44 -21.62 -16.90 -47.82
CA ASP A 44 -22.34 -17.48 -46.68
C ASP A 44 -21.35 -18.14 -45.71
N THR A 45 -20.34 -18.83 -46.24
CA THR A 45 -19.29 -19.46 -45.42
C THR A 45 -18.42 -18.40 -44.73
N LEU A 46 -18.17 -17.27 -45.38
CA LEU A 46 -17.46 -16.14 -44.78
C LEU A 46 -18.19 -15.61 -43.54
N SER A 47 -19.52 -15.44 -43.63
CA SER A 47 -20.33 -14.93 -42.51
C SER A 47 -20.31 -15.83 -41.27
N ILE A 48 -20.26 -17.15 -41.46
CA ILE A 48 -20.16 -18.14 -40.38
C ILE A 48 -18.78 -18.08 -39.72
N VAL A 49 -17.70 -18.00 -40.52
CA VAL A 49 -16.34 -17.89 -39.99
C VAL A 49 -16.16 -16.59 -39.21
N GLU A 50 -16.72 -15.47 -39.69
CA GLU A 50 -16.74 -14.20 -38.94
C GLU A 50 -17.48 -14.31 -37.60
N LEU A 51 -18.59 -15.04 -37.55
CA LEU A 51 -19.30 -15.30 -36.30
C LEU A 51 -18.49 -16.18 -35.36
N LEU A 52 -17.77 -17.19 -35.86
CA LEU A 52 -16.88 -18.01 -35.03
C LEU A 52 -15.70 -17.19 -34.48
N ILE A 53 -15.10 -16.32 -35.28
CA ILE A 53 -14.06 -15.38 -34.81
C ILE A 53 -14.62 -14.52 -33.67
N SER A 54 -15.81 -13.95 -33.88
CA SER A 54 -16.48 -13.11 -32.89
C SER A 54 -16.75 -13.88 -31.58
N VAL A 55 -17.36 -15.06 -31.65
CA VAL A 55 -17.60 -15.94 -30.48
C VAL A 55 -16.28 -16.29 -29.76
N SER A 56 -15.24 -16.59 -30.51
CA SER A 56 -13.91 -16.88 -29.97
C SER A 56 -13.21 -15.66 -29.38
N ASP A 57 -13.61 -14.43 -29.75
CA ASP A 57 -13.07 -13.18 -29.21
C ASP A 57 -13.77 -12.74 -27.92
N PHE A 58 -15.02 -13.15 -27.69
CA PHE A 58 -15.75 -12.76 -26.49
C PHE A 58 -15.07 -13.25 -25.20
N ARG A 59 -14.88 -12.31 -24.27
CA ARG A 59 -14.33 -12.54 -22.93
C ARG A 59 -15.40 -12.26 -21.88
N PHE A 60 -15.49 -13.13 -20.88
CA PHE A 60 -16.29 -12.83 -19.69
C PHE A 60 -15.49 -11.90 -18.79
N ARG A 61 -16.12 -10.84 -18.29
CA ARG A 61 -15.56 -10.00 -17.23
C ARG A 61 -16.17 -10.41 -15.90
N ASN A 62 -15.34 -10.45 -14.87
CA ASN A 62 -15.75 -10.84 -13.52
C ASN A 62 -16.95 -10.00 -13.06
N GLY A 63 -18.09 -10.66 -12.78
CA GLY A 63 -19.31 -10.04 -12.28
C GLY A 63 -20.28 -9.52 -13.34
N GLU A 64 -19.88 -9.49 -14.62
CA GLU A 64 -20.76 -9.07 -15.71
C GLU A 64 -21.51 -10.28 -16.30
N LEU A 65 -22.80 -10.13 -16.58
CA LEU A 65 -23.55 -11.18 -17.27
C LEU A 65 -23.22 -11.20 -18.75
N LYS A 66 -23.14 -10.04 -19.41
CA LYS A 66 -22.78 -9.96 -20.83
C LYS A 66 -21.28 -10.17 -21.01
N MET A 67 -20.92 -10.90 -22.05
CA MET A 67 -19.53 -11.00 -22.50
C MET A 67 -19.19 -9.76 -23.34
N LYS A 68 -17.91 -9.39 -23.36
CA LYS A 68 -17.43 -8.25 -24.16
C LYS A 68 -16.39 -8.75 -25.17
N PRO A 69 -16.43 -8.24 -26.42
CA PRO A 69 -15.35 -8.51 -27.37
C PRO A 69 -14.07 -7.81 -26.88
N THR A 70 -12.92 -8.26 -27.37
CA THR A 70 -11.64 -7.57 -27.14
C THR A 70 -11.47 -6.33 -28.02
N ASN A 71 -12.44 -6.07 -28.91
CA ASN A 71 -12.43 -5.04 -29.96
C ASN A 71 -11.34 -5.24 -31.02
N MET A 72 -10.75 -6.44 -31.11
CA MET A 72 -9.82 -6.78 -32.18
C MET A 72 -10.54 -7.07 -33.50
N TRP A 73 -11.82 -7.49 -33.44
CA TRP A 73 -12.60 -7.92 -34.58
C TRP A 73 -14.01 -7.31 -34.56
N ASP A 74 -14.54 -7.02 -35.74
CA ASP A 74 -15.91 -6.55 -35.89
C ASP A 74 -16.93 -7.62 -35.48
N THR A 75 -18.01 -7.21 -34.81
CA THR A 75 -19.10 -8.12 -34.44
C THR A 75 -20.12 -8.16 -35.60
N PRO A 76 -20.22 -9.27 -36.36
CA PRO A 76 -21.12 -9.33 -37.51
C PRO A 76 -22.59 -9.35 -37.08
N LYS A 77 -23.49 -8.91 -37.97
CA LYS A 77 -24.94 -9.02 -37.75
C LYS A 77 -25.36 -10.49 -37.74
N VAL A 78 -26.04 -10.92 -36.69
CA VAL A 78 -26.50 -12.31 -36.53
C VAL A 78 -27.90 -12.47 -37.12
N SER A 79 -28.05 -13.42 -38.06
CA SER A 79 -29.35 -13.83 -38.61
C SER A 79 -29.83 -15.15 -37.99
N ALA A 80 -31.13 -15.45 -38.07
CA ALA A 80 -31.67 -16.73 -37.59
C ALA A 80 -31.09 -17.95 -38.35
N GLN A 81 -30.82 -17.79 -39.64
CA GLN A 81 -30.20 -18.81 -40.47
C GLN A 81 -28.76 -19.08 -40.03
N ASN A 82 -28.01 -18.02 -39.73
CA ASN A 82 -26.61 -18.14 -39.28
C ASN A 82 -26.50 -18.90 -37.95
N ILE A 83 -27.49 -18.75 -37.05
CA ILE A 83 -27.54 -19.47 -35.77
C ILE A 83 -27.75 -20.97 -35.99
N LEU A 84 -28.71 -21.36 -36.83
CA LEU A 84 -28.98 -22.77 -37.13
C LEU A 84 -27.76 -23.46 -37.75
N GLU A 85 -27.08 -22.77 -38.67
CA GLU A 85 -25.87 -23.30 -39.30
C GLU A 85 -24.71 -23.43 -38.30
N LEU A 86 -24.52 -22.44 -37.41
CA LEU A 86 -23.52 -22.51 -36.35
C LEU A 86 -23.81 -23.62 -35.33
N GLU A 87 -25.07 -23.85 -34.96
CA GLU A 87 -25.45 -24.95 -34.07
C GLU A 87 -25.03 -26.31 -34.64
N ASN A 88 -25.26 -26.53 -35.94
CA ASN A 88 -24.86 -27.75 -36.62
C ASN A 88 -23.32 -27.90 -36.63
N ILE A 89 -22.59 -26.82 -36.89
CA ILE A 89 -21.12 -26.83 -36.89
C ILE A 89 -20.56 -27.13 -35.51
N ILE A 90 -21.15 -26.56 -34.46
CA ILE A 90 -20.69 -26.74 -33.09
C ILE A 90 -20.97 -28.17 -32.62
N ALA A 91 -22.11 -28.73 -32.99
CA ALA A 91 -22.41 -30.14 -32.77
C ALA A 91 -21.42 -31.06 -33.52
N ASP A 92 -21.02 -30.72 -34.75
CA ASP A 92 -20.05 -31.48 -35.55
C ASP A 92 -18.61 -31.43 -35.02
N ILE A 93 -18.22 -30.36 -34.32
CA ILE A 93 -16.87 -30.18 -33.77
C ILE A 93 -16.70 -30.90 -32.43
N ASP A 94 -17.74 -30.98 -31.60
CA ASP A 94 -17.74 -31.59 -30.26
C ASP A 94 -16.67 -31.02 -29.28
N SER A 95 -16.32 -29.74 -29.44
CA SER A 95 -15.42 -29.05 -28.50
C SER A 95 -16.20 -28.49 -27.31
N SER A 96 -15.82 -28.90 -26.10
CA SER A 96 -16.44 -28.40 -24.85
C SER A 96 -16.23 -26.90 -24.67
N TRP A 97 -15.06 -26.36 -25.05
CA TRP A 97 -14.79 -24.93 -24.96
C TRP A 97 -15.67 -24.13 -25.93
N LEU A 98 -15.71 -24.53 -27.21
CA LEU A 98 -16.48 -23.82 -28.23
C LEU A 98 -17.98 -23.87 -27.92
N THR A 99 -18.47 -25.05 -27.56
CA THR A 99 -19.87 -25.27 -27.16
C THR A 99 -20.25 -24.34 -26.02
N ALA A 100 -19.42 -24.27 -24.97
CA ALA A 100 -19.69 -23.42 -23.82
C ALA A 100 -19.73 -21.93 -24.19
N LYS A 101 -18.69 -21.45 -24.90
CA LYS A 101 -18.59 -20.05 -25.34
C LYS A 101 -19.74 -19.63 -26.24
N TYR A 102 -20.07 -20.44 -27.24
CA TYR A 102 -21.13 -20.13 -28.18
C TYR A 102 -22.49 -19.94 -27.50
N TYR A 103 -22.93 -20.95 -26.75
CA TYR A 103 -24.24 -20.88 -26.10
C TYR A 103 -24.28 -19.80 -25.03
N ASP A 104 -23.16 -19.50 -24.35
CA ASP A 104 -23.07 -18.37 -23.44
C ASP A 104 -23.19 -17.03 -24.17
N VAL A 105 -22.41 -16.78 -25.23
CA VAL A 105 -22.47 -15.52 -26.01
C VAL A 105 -23.87 -15.28 -26.57
N ILE A 106 -24.47 -16.30 -27.18
CA ILE A 106 -25.82 -16.22 -27.74
C ILE A 106 -26.85 -15.85 -26.67
N TRP A 107 -26.80 -16.55 -25.54
CA TRP A 107 -27.81 -16.38 -24.50
C TRP A 107 -27.59 -15.10 -23.67
N SER A 108 -26.35 -14.78 -23.32
CA SER A 108 -26.01 -13.67 -22.42
C SER A 108 -25.85 -12.34 -23.14
N THR A 109 -25.29 -12.33 -24.35
CA THR A 109 -24.82 -11.11 -25.02
C THR A 109 -25.69 -10.73 -26.21
N LEU A 110 -25.99 -11.69 -27.08
CA LEU A 110 -26.91 -11.52 -28.22
C LEU A 110 -28.40 -11.60 -27.81
N ASP A 111 -28.66 -11.89 -26.54
CA ASP A 111 -29.97 -11.85 -25.90
C ASP A 111 -31.03 -12.82 -26.49
N ILE A 112 -30.57 -13.92 -27.09
CA ILE A 112 -31.45 -14.96 -27.64
C ILE A 112 -31.80 -15.96 -26.51
N LYS A 113 -32.88 -15.66 -25.79
CA LYS A 113 -33.25 -16.34 -24.54
C LYS A 113 -33.96 -17.67 -24.74
N LYS A 114 -33.24 -18.71 -25.18
CA LYS A 114 -33.71 -20.10 -25.04
C LYS A 114 -33.17 -20.73 -23.75
N PRO A 115 -34.03 -21.26 -22.85
CA PRO A 115 -33.57 -21.91 -21.61
C PRO A 115 -32.61 -23.09 -21.85
N SER A 116 -32.78 -23.82 -22.96
CA SER A 116 -31.87 -24.91 -23.33
C SER A 116 -30.43 -24.44 -23.60
N TYR A 117 -30.23 -23.21 -24.07
CA TYR A 117 -28.88 -22.71 -24.40
C TYR A 117 -28.03 -22.49 -23.16
N VAL A 118 -28.58 -21.86 -22.11
CA VAL A 118 -27.83 -21.69 -20.87
C VAL A 118 -27.48 -23.04 -20.23
N GLU A 119 -28.35 -24.03 -20.39
CA GLU A 119 -28.07 -25.40 -19.94
C GLU A 119 -26.93 -26.08 -20.70
N LEU A 120 -26.90 -25.94 -22.03
CA LEU A 120 -25.81 -26.46 -22.87
C LEU A 120 -24.47 -25.80 -22.51
N ALA A 121 -24.49 -24.48 -22.29
CA ALA A 121 -23.30 -23.74 -21.84
C ALA A 121 -22.79 -24.23 -20.48
N ILE A 122 -23.68 -24.37 -19.48
CA ILE A 122 -23.33 -24.90 -18.15
C ILE A 122 -22.74 -26.31 -18.26
N ASN A 123 -23.40 -27.20 -18.99
CA ASN A 123 -22.94 -28.59 -19.14
C ASN A 123 -21.58 -28.68 -19.83
N ALA A 124 -21.32 -27.81 -20.81
CA ALA A 124 -20.04 -27.76 -21.49
C ALA A 124 -18.91 -27.18 -20.60
N TYR A 125 -19.16 -26.11 -19.84
CA TYR A 125 -18.17 -25.58 -18.89
C TYR A 125 -17.80 -26.57 -17.78
N ARG A 126 -18.71 -27.47 -17.40
CA ARG A 126 -18.46 -28.52 -16.40
C ARG A 126 -17.48 -29.60 -16.82
N LYS A 127 -17.21 -29.73 -18.13
CA LYS A 127 -16.29 -30.74 -18.67
C LYS A 127 -14.82 -30.31 -18.63
N PHE A 128 -14.53 -29.09 -18.18
CA PHE A 128 -13.16 -28.59 -18.11
C PHE A 128 -12.34 -29.35 -17.05
N PRO A 129 -11.04 -29.59 -17.28
CA PRO A 129 -10.20 -30.36 -16.38
C PRO A 129 -10.00 -29.64 -15.03
N LEU A 130 -9.93 -30.42 -13.96
CA LEU A 130 -9.68 -29.94 -12.60
C LEU A 130 -8.17 -29.83 -12.31
N GLU A 131 -7.33 -30.55 -13.04
CA GLU A 131 -5.86 -30.60 -12.91
C GLU A 131 -5.22 -29.22 -13.15
N HIS A 132 -5.89 -28.35 -13.90
CA HIS A 132 -5.43 -27.01 -14.25
C HIS A 132 -6.39 -25.93 -13.73
N LEU A 133 -6.95 -26.13 -12.53
CA LEU A 133 -7.99 -25.26 -11.98
C LEU A 133 -7.58 -23.79 -11.89
N LEU A 134 -6.33 -23.48 -11.52
CA LEU A 134 -5.84 -22.09 -11.46
C LEU A 134 -5.97 -21.36 -12.82
N MET A 135 -5.71 -22.08 -13.92
CA MET A 135 -5.84 -21.54 -15.28
C MET A 135 -7.31 -21.49 -15.73
N ASN A 136 -8.11 -22.48 -15.32
CA ASN A 136 -9.50 -22.64 -15.75
C ASN A 136 -10.54 -22.05 -14.78
N GLN A 137 -10.11 -21.37 -13.71
CA GLN A 137 -10.97 -20.84 -12.64
C GLN A 137 -12.10 -19.93 -13.15
N GLY A 138 -11.84 -19.23 -14.27
CA GLY A 138 -12.82 -18.36 -14.90
C GLY A 138 -14.03 -19.10 -15.43
N TYR A 139 -13.83 -20.28 -16.03
CA TYR A 139 -14.91 -21.09 -16.61
C TYR A 139 -15.78 -21.73 -15.52
N TRP A 140 -15.15 -22.23 -14.45
CA TRP A 140 -15.86 -22.74 -13.26
C TRP A 140 -16.64 -21.64 -12.53
N SER A 141 -16.05 -20.45 -12.40
CA SER A 141 -16.75 -19.29 -11.86
C SER A 141 -17.95 -18.90 -12.74
N ARG A 142 -17.77 -18.95 -14.07
CA ARG A 142 -18.81 -18.61 -15.04
C ARG A 142 -19.96 -19.61 -15.03
N SER A 143 -19.69 -20.91 -14.93
CA SER A 143 -20.73 -21.94 -14.86
C SER A 143 -21.62 -21.75 -13.62
N LEU A 144 -21.03 -21.47 -12.46
CA LEU A 144 -21.79 -21.14 -11.24
C LEU A 144 -22.60 -19.84 -11.37
N GLN A 145 -22.05 -18.81 -12.04
CA GLN A 145 -22.77 -17.57 -12.33
C GLN A 145 -24.00 -17.85 -13.20
N LEU A 146 -23.84 -18.61 -14.28
CA LEU A 146 -24.93 -18.99 -15.18
C LEU A 146 -26.02 -19.79 -14.45
N CYS A 147 -25.65 -20.78 -13.61
CA CYS A 147 -26.60 -21.51 -12.78
C CYS A 147 -27.42 -20.58 -11.86
N GLY A 148 -26.79 -19.52 -11.33
CA GLY A 148 -27.46 -18.52 -10.51
C GLY A 148 -28.53 -17.74 -11.28
N VAL A 149 -28.22 -17.32 -12.51
CA VAL A 149 -29.16 -16.55 -13.35
C VAL A 149 -30.24 -17.43 -13.95
N SER A 150 -29.92 -18.66 -14.37
CA SER A 150 -30.88 -19.63 -14.91
C SER A 150 -31.74 -20.29 -13.83
N LYS A 151 -31.42 -20.08 -12.53
CA LYS A 151 -32.03 -20.73 -11.36
C LYS A 151 -31.92 -22.27 -11.38
N SER A 152 -30.90 -22.81 -12.05
CA SER A 152 -30.61 -24.25 -12.10
C SER A 152 -29.94 -24.73 -10.81
N LYS A 153 -30.73 -24.92 -9.75
CA LYS A 153 -30.23 -25.25 -8.40
C LYS A 153 -29.46 -26.57 -8.36
N ASP A 154 -29.98 -27.61 -9.00
CA ASP A 154 -29.38 -28.97 -8.96
C ASP A 154 -27.99 -28.96 -9.60
N LYS A 155 -27.87 -28.36 -10.80
CA LYS A 155 -26.58 -28.19 -11.48
C LYS A 155 -25.60 -27.34 -10.67
N LYS A 156 -26.09 -26.30 -9.97
CA LYS A 156 -25.24 -25.51 -9.06
C LYS A 156 -24.67 -26.40 -7.95
N GLN A 157 -25.50 -27.22 -7.33
CA GLN A 157 -25.09 -28.11 -6.26
C GLN A 157 -24.09 -29.17 -6.75
N GLU A 158 -24.33 -29.77 -7.92
CA GLU A 158 -23.38 -30.72 -8.52
C GLU A 158 -22.01 -30.08 -8.77
N ILE A 159 -21.96 -28.87 -9.37
CA ILE A 159 -20.70 -28.15 -9.60
C ILE A 159 -20.00 -27.84 -8.28
N THR A 160 -20.75 -27.38 -7.27
CA THR A 160 -20.20 -27.12 -5.94
C THR A 160 -19.55 -28.37 -5.37
N GLN A 161 -20.22 -29.53 -5.43
CA GLN A 161 -19.70 -30.78 -4.88
C GLN A 161 -18.47 -31.29 -5.65
N THR A 162 -18.43 -31.12 -6.98
CA THR A 162 -17.23 -31.43 -7.78
C THR A 162 -16.03 -30.57 -7.40
N LEU A 163 -16.23 -29.27 -7.15
CA LEU A 163 -15.16 -28.38 -6.73
C LEU A 163 -14.71 -28.67 -5.28
N LEU A 164 -15.66 -28.95 -4.39
CA LEU A 164 -15.35 -29.32 -3.00
C LEU A 164 -14.53 -30.61 -2.92
N SER A 165 -14.88 -31.63 -3.70
CA SER A 165 -14.11 -32.88 -3.71
C SER A 165 -12.69 -32.65 -4.24
N ALA A 166 -12.50 -31.75 -5.22
CA ALA A 166 -11.17 -31.35 -5.68
C ALA A 166 -10.36 -30.67 -4.55
N ALA A 167 -10.96 -29.74 -3.80
CA ALA A 167 -10.29 -29.12 -2.66
C ALA A 167 -9.95 -30.14 -1.56
N VAL A 168 -10.86 -31.03 -1.19
CA VAL A 168 -10.61 -32.06 -0.16
C VAL A 168 -9.44 -32.97 -0.57
N ASN A 169 -9.32 -33.29 -1.86
CA ASN A 169 -8.20 -34.04 -2.42
C ASN A 169 -6.92 -33.19 -2.63
N GLN A 170 -6.82 -32.01 -1.99
CA GLN A 170 -5.68 -31.11 -2.03
C GLN A 170 -5.35 -30.55 -3.42
N ASN A 171 -6.32 -30.51 -4.33
CA ASN A 171 -6.17 -29.89 -5.63
C ASN A 171 -6.63 -28.41 -5.58
N GLU A 172 -5.68 -27.49 -5.46
CA GLU A 172 -5.88 -26.04 -5.42
C GLU A 172 -6.99 -25.56 -4.46
N PRO A 173 -6.97 -25.93 -3.16
CA PRO A 173 -8.05 -25.60 -2.22
C PRO A 173 -8.35 -24.10 -2.10
N LEU A 174 -7.30 -23.26 -2.18
CA LEU A 174 -7.42 -21.81 -2.16
C LEU A 174 -8.23 -21.28 -3.36
N VAL A 175 -7.96 -21.80 -4.56
CA VAL A 175 -8.67 -21.41 -5.78
C VAL A 175 -10.13 -21.85 -5.71
N VAL A 176 -10.38 -23.10 -5.33
CA VAL A 176 -11.73 -23.63 -5.11
C VAL A 176 -12.51 -22.74 -4.14
N SER A 177 -11.93 -22.45 -2.98
CA SER A 177 -12.56 -21.63 -1.95
C SER A 177 -12.98 -20.26 -2.48
N ARG A 178 -12.09 -19.58 -3.22
CA ARG A 178 -12.38 -18.28 -3.85
C ARG A 178 -13.52 -18.37 -4.86
N ILE A 179 -13.54 -19.40 -5.71
CA ILE A 179 -14.62 -19.63 -6.70
C ILE A 179 -15.96 -19.79 -5.97
N LEU A 180 -16.02 -20.69 -4.99
CA LEU A 180 -17.26 -21.02 -4.27
C LEU A 180 -17.76 -19.87 -3.41
N ASN A 181 -16.86 -19.16 -2.72
CA ASN A 181 -17.20 -18.03 -1.87
C ASN A 181 -17.78 -16.88 -2.71
N LYS A 182 -17.15 -16.53 -3.84
CA LYS A 182 -17.64 -15.51 -4.77
C LYS A 182 -19.00 -15.87 -5.38
N ALA A 183 -19.24 -17.14 -5.68
CA ALA A 183 -20.51 -17.64 -6.20
C ALA A 183 -21.60 -17.82 -5.13
N ASN A 184 -21.30 -17.48 -3.87
CA ASN A 184 -22.18 -17.69 -2.72
C ASN A 184 -22.65 -19.16 -2.61
N ALA A 185 -21.79 -20.10 -2.99
CA ALA A 185 -22.14 -21.50 -3.26
C ALA A 185 -21.79 -22.46 -2.12
N ILE A 186 -21.02 -22.00 -1.13
CA ILE A 186 -20.66 -22.77 0.07
C ILE A 186 -21.91 -22.96 0.93
N GLN A 187 -22.20 -24.21 1.30
CA GLN A 187 -23.26 -24.56 2.24
C GLN A 187 -22.69 -24.75 3.65
N LYS A 188 -23.57 -24.77 4.67
CA LYS A 188 -23.16 -24.91 6.07
C LYS A 188 -22.44 -26.25 6.32
N GLU A 189 -22.92 -27.31 5.69
CA GLU A 189 -22.40 -28.68 5.81
C GLU A 189 -21.01 -28.84 5.18
N ASP A 190 -20.77 -28.13 4.06
CA ASP A 190 -19.50 -28.20 3.32
C ASP A 190 -18.40 -27.30 3.91
N ALA A 191 -18.78 -26.29 4.69
CA ALA A 191 -17.85 -25.26 5.12
C ALA A 191 -16.74 -25.81 6.04
N PHE A 192 -17.02 -26.84 6.84
CA PHE A 192 -16.04 -27.45 7.72
C PHE A 192 -14.94 -28.20 6.95
N SER A 193 -15.30 -29.07 6.01
CA SER A 193 -14.33 -29.84 5.21
C SER A 193 -13.46 -28.95 4.32
N LEU A 194 -14.04 -27.86 3.78
CA LEU A 194 -13.28 -26.88 3.01
C LEU A 194 -12.27 -26.12 3.89
N ILE A 195 -12.65 -25.76 5.12
CA ILE A 195 -11.75 -25.13 6.09
C ILE A 195 -10.59 -26.07 6.45
N GLU A 196 -10.86 -27.34 6.77
CA GLU A 196 -9.80 -28.31 7.08
C GLU A 196 -8.81 -28.50 5.93
N SER A 197 -9.32 -28.57 4.70
CA SER A 197 -8.47 -28.64 3.51
C SER A 197 -7.59 -27.39 3.36
N LEU A 198 -8.16 -26.19 3.55
CA LEU A 198 -7.39 -24.94 3.50
C LEU A 198 -6.33 -24.86 4.61
N ILE A 199 -6.60 -25.37 5.81
CA ILE A 199 -5.62 -25.40 6.91
C ILE A 199 -4.46 -26.33 6.55
N THR A 200 -4.76 -27.53 6.05
CA THR A 200 -3.73 -28.49 5.64
C THR A 200 -2.87 -27.91 4.52
N TYR A 201 -3.51 -27.24 3.56
CA TYR A 201 -2.81 -26.56 2.47
C TYR A 201 -1.96 -25.37 2.97
N ALA A 202 -2.47 -24.57 3.90
CA ALA A 202 -1.74 -23.47 4.53
C ALA A 202 -0.48 -23.96 5.27
N SER A 203 -0.60 -25.03 6.06
CA SER A 203 0.54 -25.65 6.75
C SER A 203 1.60 -26.16 5.76
N LYS A 204 1.19 -26.87 4.70
CA LYS A 204 2.10 -27.29 3.64
C LYS A 204 2.83 -26.11 2.98
N LEU A 205 2.13 -25.01 2.74
CA LEU A 205 2.72 -23.80 2.15
C LEU A 205 3.75 -23.16 3.08
N GLU A 206 3.50 -23.18 4.39
CA GLU A 206 4.46 -22.69 5.39
C GLU A 206 5.73 -23.53 5.42
N ASP A 207 5.61 -24.86 5.35
CA ASP A 207 6.76 -25.78 5.25
C ASP A 207 7.58 -25.53 3.96
N GLU A 208 6.91 -25.17 2.86
CA GLU A 208 7.53 -24.78 1.58
C GLU A 208 8.04 -23.32 1.56
N LEU A 209 7.97 -22.60 2.69
CA LEU A 209 8.33 -21.18 2.83
C LEU A 209 7.53 -20.22 1.92
N ARG A 210 6.36 -20.65 1.43
CA ARG A 210 5.39 -19.83 0.69
C ARG A 210 4.38 -19.17 1.63
N HIS A 211 4.90 -18.39 2.57
CA HIS A 211 4.11 -17.75 3.62
C HIS A 211 3.04 -16.79 3.08
N ASP A 212 3.31 -16.11 1.97
CA ASP A 212 2.36 -15.21 1.30
C ASP A 212 1.06 -15.92 0.89
N LEU A 213 1.18 -17.11 0.29
CA LEU A 213 0.03 -17.93 -0.08
C LEU A 213 -0.67 -18.52 1.14
N SER A 214 0.09 -18.88 2.20
CA SER A 214 -0.51 -19.34 3.45
C SER A 214 -1.37 -18.24 4.09
N ILE A 215 -0.88 -17.00 4.13
CA ILE A 215 -1.65 -15.84 4.61
C ILE A 215 -2.96 -15.68 3.83
N HIS A 216 -2.94 -15.85 2.51
CA HIS A 216 -4.17 -15.83 1.71
C HIS A 216 -5.13 -16.98 2.03
N CYS A 217 -4.63 -18.15 2.42
CA CYS A 217 -5.47 -19.25 2.92
C CYS A 217 -6.18 -18.84 4.22
N TRP A 218 -5.43 -18.28 5.19
CA TRP A 218 -6.00 -17.79 6.44
C TRP A 218 -7.04 -16.67 6.23
N GLU A 219 -6.83 -15.80 5.23
CA GLU A 219 -7.81 -14.76 4.86
C GLU A 219 -9.10 -15.33 4.26
N GLU A 220 -9.01 -16.36 3.43
CA GLU A 220 -10.20 -17.05 2.93
C GLU A 220 -10.92 -17.83 4.04
N ILE A 221 -10.18 -18.48 4.94
CA ILE A 221 -10.75 -19.16 6.12
C ILE A 221 -11.54 -18.15 6.98
N GLU A 222 -10.99 -16.96 7.27
CA GLU A 222 -11.70 -15.93 8.04
C GLU A 222 -13.02 -15.49 7.36
N LYS A 223 -13.04 -15.39 6.02
CA LYS A 223 -14.27 -15.06 5.27
C LYS A 223 -15.32 -16.17 5.41
N ILE A 224 -14.92 -17.43 5.38
CA ILE A 224 -15.83 -18.57 5.56
C ILE A 224 -16.37 -18.60 7.00
N ILE A 225 -15.51 -18.46 8.01
CA ILE A 225 -15.90 -18.43 9.43
C ILE A 225 -16.86 -17.28 9.72
N LYS A 226 -16.63 -16.09 9.14
CA LYS A 226 -17.54 -14.94 9.30
C LYS A 226 -18.96 -15.25 8.83
N ARG A 227 -19.11 -16.10 7.80
CA ARG A 227 -20.41 -16.53 7.27
C ARG A 227 -20.97 -17.74 8.03
N PHE A 228 -20.12 -18.63 8.52
CA PHE A 228 -20.47 -19.85 9.22
C PHE A 228 -19.73 -19.95 10.57
N PRO A 229 -20.12 -19.15 11.58
CA PRO A 229 -19.37 -19.01 12.83
C PRO A 229 -19.40 -20.23 13.75
N GLN A 230 -20.24 -21.22 13.45
CA GLN A 230 -20.38 -22.46 14.23
C GLN A 230 -19.32 -23.52 13.86
N ASN A 231 -18.47 -23.25 12.88
CA ASN A 231 -17.43 -24.18 12.43
C ASN A 231 -16.09 -23.88 13.12
N SER A 232 -15.34 -24.95 13.42
CA SER A 232 -13.94 -24.86 13.86
C SER A 232 -13.01 -24.65 12.65
N PRO A 233 -11.91 -23.89 12.76
CA PRO A 233 -11.43 -23.21 13.95
C PRO A 233 -12.23 -21.95 14.26
N THR A 234 -12.21 -21.51 15.53
CA THR A 234 -12.84 -20.25 15.91
C THR A 234 -12.16 -19.06 15.24
N LYS A 235 -12.85 -17.91 15.18
CA LYS A 235 -12.24 -16.67 14.65
C LYS A 235 -10.96 -16.28 15.42
N GLY A 236 -10.87 -16.60 16.71
CA GLY A 236 -9.68 -16.36 17.52
C GLY A 236 -8.52 -17.24 17.08
N GLU A 237 -8.74 -18.55 16.97
CA GLU A 237 -7.76 -19.52 16.50
C GLU A 237 -7.23 -19.21 15.10
N CYS A 238 -8.12 -18.90 14.14
CA CYS A 238 -7.71 -18.53 12.78
C CYS A 238 -6.77 -17.31 12.77
N LYS A 239 -7.04 -16.32 13.62
CA LYS A 239 -6.17 -15.14 13.74
C LYS A 239 -4.85 -15.46 14.42
N LEU A 240 -4.85 -16.34 15.42
CA LEU A 240 -3.64 -16.82 16.08
C LEU A 240 -2.74 -17.56 15.08
N SER A 241 -3.30 -18.46 14.26
CA SER A 241 -2.56 -19.13 13.19
C SER A 241 -1.98 -18.14 12.16
N LYS A 242 -2.76 -17.10 11.79
CA LYS A 242 -2.26 -16.02 10.93
C LYS A 242 -1.08 -15.25 11.57
N ILE A 243 -1.13 -14.98 12.88
CA ILE A 243 -0.04 -14.34 13.63
C ILE A 243 1.21 -15.22 13.63
N HIS A 244 1.07 -16.53 13.86
CA HIS A 244 2.19 -17.46 13.79
C HIS A 244 2.81 -17.54 12.39
N CYS A 245 1.98 -17.56 11.33
CA CYS A 245 2.45 -17.53 9.95
C CYS A 245 3.27 -16.26 9.66
N LEU A 246 2.77 -15.08 10.06
CA LEU A 246 3.50 -13.80 9.93
C LEU A 246 4.80 -13.79 10.73
N THR A 247 4.80 -14.38 11.92
CA THR A 247 5.98 -14.48 12.79
C THR A 247 7.03 -15.38 12.15
N SER A 248 6.63 -16.54 11.62
CA SER A 248 7.49 -17.46 10.90
C SER A 248 8.11 -16.80 9.66
N TRP A 249 7.28 -16.11 8.87
CA TRP A 249 7.75 -15.32 7.74
C TRP A 249 8.75 -14.24 8.16
N GLY A 250 8.45 -13.51 9.24
CA GLY A 250 9.35 -12.50 9.81
C GLY A 250 10.69 -13.09 10.27
N ASN A 251 10.71 -14.30 10.85
CA ASN A 251 11.96 -14.99 11.22
C ASN A 251 12.78 -15.33 9.96
N ASN A 252 12.14 -15.85 8.90
CA ASN A 252 12.81 -16.20 7.65
C ASN A 252 13.40 -14.95 6.95
N ASP A 253 12.64 -13.86 6.89
CA ASP A 253 13.16 -12.59 6.36
C ASP A 253 14.32 -12.05 7.21
N TYR A 254 14.26 -12.22 8.53
CA TYR A 254 15.37 -11.86 9.41
C TYR A 254 16.64 -12.68 9.12
N GLU A 255 16.53 -13.99 8.96
CA GLU A 255 17.65 -14.88 8.61
C GLU A 255 18.27 -14.54 7.24
N ARG A 256 17.45 -14.02 6.32
CA ARG A 256 17.90 -13.52 5.01
C ARG A 256 18.47 -12.10 5.04
N ASN A 257 18.62 -11.50 6.23
CA ASN A 257 19.03 -10.11 6.44
C ASN A 257 18.07 -9.05 5.84
N ASN A 258 16.81 -9.42 5.58
CA ASN A 258 15.77 -8.50 5.14
C ASN A 258 15.08 -7.82 6.34
N PHE A 259 15.87 -7.15 7.19
CA PHE A 259 15.41 -6.61 8.48
C PHE A 259 14.19 -5.68 8.37
N TYR A 260 14.14 -4.83 7.34
CA TYR A 260 13.01 -3.93 7.11
C TYR A 260 11.69 -4.68 6.84
N VAL A 261 11.75 -5.72 6.00
CA VAL A 261 10.58 -6.54 5.64
C VAL A 261 10.17 -7.39 6.83
N ALA A 262 11.14 -8.00 7.53
CA ALA A 262 10.90 -8.74 8.76
C ALA A 262 10.13 -7.87 9.78
N ALA A 263 10.62 -6.65 10.05
CA ALA A 263 9.98 -5.71 10.96
C ALA A 263 8.53 -5.37 10.57
N GLU A 264 8.21 -5.30 9.27
CA GLU A 264 6.84 -5.11 8.80
C GLU A 264 5.95 -6.30 9.14
N ARG A 265 6.42 -7.54 8.93
CA ARG A 265 5.67 -8.76 9.30
C ARG A 265 5.37 -8.84 10.79
N TYR A 266 6.34 -8.50 11.65
CA TYR A 266 6.11 -8.43 13.11
C TYR A 266 5.10 -7.34 13.49
N ARG A 267 5.14 -6.16 12.85
CA ARG A 267 4.15 -5.11 13.09
C ARG A 267 2.75 -5.55 12.68
N ASP A 268 2.61 -6.24 11.55
CA ASP A 268 1.33 -6.80 11.11
C ASP A 268 0.80 -7.83 12.11
N ALA A 269 1.67 -8.72 12.61
CA ALA A 269 1.35 -9.70 13.64
C ALA A 269 0.85 -9.03 14.93
N ILE A 270 1.58 -8.05 15.46
CA ILE A 270 1.18 -7.26 16.64
C ILE A 270 -0.15 -6.54 16.38
N GLY A 271 -0.31 -5.94 15.20
CA GLY A 271 -1.53 -5.23 14.82
C GLY A 271 -2.77 -6.14 14.76
N ILE A 272 -2.62 -7.40 14.33
CA ILE A 272 -3.69 -8.40 14.37
C ILE A 272 -3.95 -8.82 15.82
N LEU A 273 -2.91 -9.08 16.60
CA LEU A 273 -2.99 -9.48 18.01
C LEU A 273 -3.79 -8.45 18.82
N GLN A 274 -3.41 -7.16 18.76
CA GLN A 274 -4.08 -6.05 19.46
C GLN A 274 -5.56 -5.88 19.08
N LYS A 275 -5.93 -6.18 17.83
CA LYS A 275 -7.32 -6.10 17.35
C LYS A 275 -8.17 -7.31 17.73
N THR A 276 -7.59 -8.33 18.37
CA THR A 276 -8.26 -9.60 18.63
C THR A 276 -8.70 -9.67 20.09
N GLN A 277 -9.94 -9.25 20.33
CA GLN A 277 -10.58 -9.23 21.66
C GLN A 277 -10.67 -10.58 22.43
N PRO A 278 -10.77 -11.77 21.82
CA PRO A 278 -10.89 -13.02 22.58
C PRO A 278 -9.58 -13.57 23.14
N ILE A 279 -8.41 -13.05 22.73
CA ILE A 279 -7.11 -13.51 23.22
C ILE A 279 -6.70 -12.55 24.36
N ARG A 280 -7.44 -12.47 25.46
CA ARG A 280 -7.08 -11.63 26.61
C ARG A 280 -6.79 -12.53 27.81
N GLY A 281 -5.54 -12.59 28.23
CA GLY A 281 -5.00 -13.44 29.31
C GLY A 281 -3.47 -13.51 29.24
N ASP A 282 -2.84 -14.30 30.11
CA ASP A 282 -1.37 -14.35 30.24
C ASP A 282 -0.68 -14.74 28.91
N GLU A 283 -1.23 -15.72 28.18
CA GLU A 283 -0.69 -16.15 26.86
C GLU A 283 -0.63 -15.01 25.81
N TYR A 284 -1.55 -14.06 25.90
CA TYR A 284 -1.53 -12.88 25.02
C TYR A 284 -0.38 -11.94 25.36
N GLU A 285 -0.19 -11.68 26.65
CA GLU A 285 0.83 -10.75 27.13
C GLU A 285 2.21 -11.31 26.84
N ASP A 286 2.41 -12.62 27.03
CA ASP A 286 3.64 -13.32 26.68
C ASP A 286 3.94 -13.22 25.18
N LEU A 287 2.96 -13.52 24.32
CA LEU A 287 3.16 -13.44 22.86
C LEU A 287 3.41 -12.01 22.39
N LEU A 288 2.68 -11.03 22.93
CA LEU A 288 2.88 -9.62 22.61
C LEU A 288 4.30 -9.19 23.00
N PHE A 289 4.72 -9.54 24.22
CA PHE A 289 6.05 -9.23 24.72
C PHE A 289 7.14 -9.88 23.85
N GLU A 290 6.98 -11.14 23.43
CA GLU A 290 7.92 -11.80 22.53
C GLU A 290 8.02 -11.10 21.17
N LEU A 291 6.90 -10.73 20.56
CA LEU A 291 6.87 -10.03 19.28
C LEU A 291 7.50 -8.63 19.38
N GLU A 292 7.21 -7.89 20.45
CA GLU A 292 7.81 -6.58 20.73
C GLU A 292 9.32 -6.67 20.95
N LYS A 293 9.77 -7.69 21.70
CA LYS A 293 11.19 -7.98 21.91
C LYS A 293 11.90 -8.28 20.58
N LYS A 294 11.32 -9.13 19.73
CA LYS A 294 11.86 -9.41 18.40
C LYS A 294 11.92 -8.15 17.53
N LEU A 295 10.87 -7.34 17.55
CA LEU A 295 10.83 -6.10 16.79
C LEU A 295 11.92 -5.11 17.24
N THR A 296 12.23 -5.04 18.53
CA THR A 296 13.35 -4.24 19.06
C THR A 296 14.70 -4.74 18.54
N ILE A 297 14.96 -6.05 18.64
CA ILE A 297 16.22 -6.65 18.13
C ILE A 297 16.41 -6.34 16.63
N ILE A 298 15.34 -6.43 15.84
CA ILE A 298 15.38 -6.16 14.40
C ILE A 298 15.68 -4.69 14.10
N ARG A 299 15.17 -3.76 14.92
CA ARG A 299 15.48 -2.33 14.77
C ARG A 299 16.97 -2.07 15.00
N ASP A 300 17.53 -2.63 16.06
CA ASP A 300 18.96 -2.50 16.36
C ASP A 300 19.82 -3.04 15.21
N ARG A 301 19.49 -4.25 14.70
CA ARG A 301 20.18 -4.83 13.54
C ARG A 301 20.03 -3.99 12.27
N SER A 302 18.85 -3.43 12.03
CA SER A 302 18.61 -2.56 10.88
C SER A 302 19.48 -1.31 10.93
N LEU A 303 19.71 -0.75 12.13
CA LEU A 303 20.63 0.38 12.32
C LEU A 303 22.08 -0.03 12.11
N GLU A 304 22.52 -1.14 12.71
CA GLU A 304 23.87 -1.69 12.50
C GLU A 304 24.19 -1.88 11.01
N VAL A 305 23.25 -2.46 10.25
CA VAL A 305 23.41 -2.63 8.81
C VAL A 305 23.42 -1.28 8.09
N SER A 306 22.52 -0.36 8.45
CA SER A 306 22.48 0.96 7.82
C SER A 306 23.74 1.79 8.10
N GLN A 307 24.38 1.61 9.27
CA GLN A 307 25.63 2.26 9.66
C GLN A 307 26.89 1.58 9.09
N SER A 308 26.84 0.27 8.83
CA SER A 308 27.97 -0.51 8.29
C SER A 308 28.04 -0.51 6.76
N VAL A 309 26.94 -0.18 6.07
CA VAL A 309 27.02 0.22 4.66
C VAL A 309 27.80 1.53 4.62
N PRO A 310 28.94 1.61 3.92
CA PRO A 310 29.65 2.86 3.73
C PRO A 310 28.73 3.76 2.89
N PHE A 311 27.93 4.56 3.57
CA PHE A 311 27.31 5.70 2.95
C PHE A 311 28.44 6.50 2.33
N ILE A 312 28.25 6.95 1.10
CA ILE A 312 29.02 8.06 0.54
C ILE A 312 28.56 9.30 1.31
N THR A 313 28.87 9.39 2.60
CA THR A 313 29.00 10.65 3.29
C THR A 313 30.38 11.15 2.90
N GLU A 314 30.44 11.88 1.78
CA GLU A 314 31.50 12.85 1.63
C GLU A 314 31.45 13.71 2.90
N SER A 315 32.48 13.61 3.73
CA SER A 315 32.65 14.54 4.85
C SER A 315 32.66 15.94 4.25
N LEU A 316 31.67 16.77 4.59
CA LEU A 316 31.60 18.13 4.10
C LEU A 316 32.73 18.92 4.76
N ASP A 317 33.71 19.37 3.97
CA ASP A 317 34.77 20.24 4.45
C ASP A 317 34.22 21.66 4.65
N LEU A 318 34.21 22.13 5.91
CA LEU A 318 33.72 23.44 6.30
C LEU A 318 34.86 24.44 6.55
N SER A 319 36.10 24.08 6.21
CA SER A 319 37.28 24.88 6.55
C SER A 319 37.24 26.28 5.93
N GLU A 320 36.75 26.41 4.69
CA GLU A 320 36.63 27.71 4.02
C GLU A 320 35.62 28.63 4.73
N ASP A 321 34.43 28.11 5.04
CA ASP A 321 33.38 28.85 5.76
C ASP A 321 33.87 29.32 7.16
N ILE A 322 34.56 28.43 7.88
CA ILE A 322 35.11 28.73 9.20
C ILE A 322 36.19 29.82 9.10
N ASN A 323 37.06 29.74 8.10
CA ASN A 323 38.09 30.76 7.85
C ASN A 323 37.47 32.11 7.48
N GLU A 324 36.37 32.13 6.72
CA GLU A 324 35.64 33.36 6.40
C GLU A 324 35.14 34.04 7.68
N ILE A 325 34.58 33.27 8.61
CA ILE A 325 34.11 33.77 9.90
C ILE A 325 35.28 34.31 10.73
N HIS A 326 36.40 33.59 10.81
CA HIS A 326 37.59 34.08 11.53
C HIS A 326 38.15 35.39 10.95
N ASN A 327 38.03 35.61 9.64
CA ASN A 327 38.54 36.81 8.99
C ASN A 327 37.59 38.02 9.09
N ASN A 328 36.27 37.77 9.05
CA ASN A 328 35.26 38.83 8.89
C ASN A 328 34.46 39.12 10.16
N PHE A 329 34.43 38.20 11.13
CA PHE A 329 33.69 38.35 12.37
C PHE A 329 34.57 38.94 13.48
N THR A 330 34.24 40.17 13.90
CA THR A 330 34.97 40.92 14.94
C THR A 330 34.72 40.37 16.33
N GLY A 331 33.46 40.07 16.65
CA GLY A 331 33.06 39.58 17.97
C GLY A 331 33.18 40.63 19.07
N ASP A 332 33.17 41.92 18.71
CA ASP A 332 33.34 43.05 19.62
C ASP A 332 32.02 43.52 20.25
N CYS A 333 30.88 43.08 19.70
CA CYS A 333 29.56 43.30 20.27
C CYS A 333 28.61 42.14 19.96
N ILE A 334 27.49 42.02 20.69
CA ILE A 334 26.51 40.96 20.47
C ILE A 334 25.80 41.12 19.11
N GLU A 335 25.70 42.36 18.61
CA GLU A 335 25.07 42.68 17.33
C GLU A 335 25.86 42.10 16.15
N ASP A 336 27.14 41.74 16.32
CA ASP A 336 27.93 41.08 15.28
C ASP A 336 27.30 39.75 14.85
N PHE A 337 26.57 39.06 15.74
CA PHE A 337 25.83 37.84 15.39
C PHE A 337 24.74 38.07 14.33
N LEU A 338 24.23 39.30 14.18
CA LEU A 338 23.25 39.64 13.14
C LEU A 338 23.85 39.60 11.73
N ARG A 339 25.19 39.55 11.60
CA ARG A 339 25.88 39.40 10.32
C ARG A 339 25.92 37.95 9.83
N ILE A 340 25.66 36.98 10.71
CA ILE A 340 25.56 35.57 10.32
C ILE A 340 24.24 35.39 9.56
N GLY A 341 24.34 35.00 8.30
CA GLY A 341 23.18 34.83 7.42
C GLY A 341 22.22 33.76 7.94
N ASP A 342 20.92 34.09 7.94
CA ASP A 342 19.85 33.14 8.20
C ASP A 342 19.46 32.39 6.90
N ILE A 343 18.88 31.19 7.06
CA ILE A 343 18.37 30.40 5.94
C ILE A 343 16.96 30.88 5.59
N ASP A 344 16.83 31.52 4.42
CA ASP A 344 15.53 31.86 3.87
C ASP A 344 14.82 30.57 3.40
N TYR A 345 13.72 30.22 4.05
CA TYR A 345 12.90 29.04 3.70
C TYR A 345 12.41 29.07 2.24
N ARG A 346 12.30 30.26 1.62
CA ARG A 346 11.94 30.41 0.21
C ARG A 346 13.04 29.88 -0.72
N HIS A 347 14.30 29.95 -0.30
CA HIS A 347 15.42 29.39 -1.04
C HIS A 347 15.37 27.86 -1.04
N ILE A 348 15.09 27.25 0.11
CA ILE A 348 14.86 25.79 0.25
C ILE A 348 13.80 25.33 -0.73
N ARG A 349 12.63 25.97 -0.72
CA ARG A 349 11.51 25.61 -1.58
C ARG A 349 11.81 25.82 -3.07
N ARG A 350 12.58 26.84 -3.43
CA ARG A 350 13.01 27.07 -4.83
C ARG A 350 13.98 26.00 -5.29
N ASN A 351 14.97 25.65 -4.47
CA ASN A 351 15.96 24.63 -4.81
C ASN A 351 15.35 23.24 -4.92
N GLN A 352 14.43 22.86 -4.01
CA GLN A 352 13.72 21.59 -4.11
C GLN A 352 12.89 21.50 -5.40
N ARG A 353 12.21 22.59 -5.80
CA ARG A 353 11.48 22.65 -7.08
C ARG A 353 12.41 22.52 -8.28
N LYS A 354 13.58 23.16 -8.25
CA LYS A 354 14.60 23.02 -9.30
C LYS A 354 15.12 21.59 -9.39
N LEU A 355 15.51 20.99 -8.26
CA LEU A 355 15.99 19.61 -8.18
C LEU A 355 14.94 18.62 -8.69
N LYS A 356 13.65 18.80 -8.35
CA LYS A 356 12.56 17.97 -8.89
C LYS A 356 12.42 18.08 -10.40
N ASN A 357 12.60 19.28 -10.96
CA ASN A 357 12.53 19.52 -12.40
C ASN A 357 13.77 19.01 -13.15
N GLU A 358 14.95 19.07 -12.53
CA GLU A 358 16.23 18.69 -13.14
C GLU A 358 16.53 17.19 -13.03
N ILE A 359 16.25 16.58 -11.88
CA ILE A 359 16.52 15.16 -11.64
C ILE A 359 15.54 14.27 -12.41
N GLY A 360 14.37 14.81 -12.78
CA GLY A 360 13.26 14.03 -13.30
C GLY A 360 12.79 13.09 -12.20
N THR A 361 11.52 13.16 -11.79
CA THR A 361 11.00 12.13 -10.90
C THR A 361 11.12 10.80 -11.64
N SER A 362 12.11 9.99 -11.29
CA SER A 362 12.26 8.62 -11.80
C SER A 362 10.92 7.95 -11.60
N PHE A 363 10.18 7.77 -12.69
CA PHE A 363 8.80 7.27 -12.68
C PHE A 363 8.69 5.99 -11.84
N PHE A 364 9.73 5.15 -11.89
CA PHE A 364 9.88 3.94 -11.09
C PHE A 364 9.96 4.18 -9.57
N LEU A 365 10.67 5.21 -9.10
CA LEU A 365 10.74 5.57 -7.67
C LEU A 365 9.40 6.13 -7.16
N SER A 366 8.62 6.80 -8.01
CA SER A 366 7.27 7.26 -7.65
C SER A 366 6.22 6.13 -7.63
N LEU A 367 6.51 4.99 -8.27
CA LEU A 367 5.67 3.79 -8.26
C LEU A 367 5.96 2.87 -7.06
N VAL A 368 7.16 2.96 -6.46
CA VAL A 368 7.56 2.12 -5.33
C VAL A 368 7.10 2.74 -4.02
N GLY A 369 5.86 2.41 -3.64
CA GLY A 369 5.41 2.31 -2.25
C GLY A 369 5.45 3.58 -1.38
N SER A 370 5.24 3.34 -0.09
CA SER A 370 5.33 4.29 1.04
C SER A 370 6.66 5.01 1.19
N CYS A 371 6.75 6.34 1.32
CA CYS A 371 7.91 6.91 2.03
C CYS A 371 7.71 6.66 3.52
N THR A 372 8.49 5.73 4.09
CA THR A 372 8.47 5.42 5.51
C THR A 372 9.57 6.20 6.21
N TYR A 373 9.20 6.93 7.27
CA TYR A 373 10.16 7.65 8.09
C TYR A 373 10.39 6.89 9.39
N SER A 374 11.66 6.77 9.75
CA SER A 374 12.10 6.12 10.97
C SER A 374 12.85 7.11 11.85
N ASP A 375 12.72 6.92 13.15
CA ASP A 375 13.47 7.62 14.18
C ASP A 375 14.95 7.20 14.17
N THR A 376 15.79 7.87 14.97
CA THR A 376 17.20 7.51 15.17
C THR A 376 17.37 6.05 15.61
N ASP A 377 16.37 5.50 16.29
CA ASP A 377 16.34 4.13 16.80
C ASP A 377 15.63 3.16 15.83
N GLY A 378 15.47 3.54 14.55
CA GLY A 378 14.86 2.69 13.51
C GLY A 378 13.35 2.47 13.70
N ARG A 379 12.74 3.14 14.67
CA ARG A 379 11.29 3.10 14.91
C ARG A 379 10.56 3.82 13.79
N LYS A 380 9.64 3.12 13.11
CA LYS A 380 8.73 3.75 12.14
C LYS A 380 7.87 4.81 12.84
N ILE A 381 8.04 6.08 12.46
CA ILE A 381 7.29 7.24 12.96
C ILE A 381 6.02 7.44 12.13
N GLY A 382 6.12 7.19 10.82
CA GLY A 382 5.01 7.42 9.90
C GLY A 382 5.27 6.88 8.51
N GLN A 383 4.23 6.95 7.68
CA GLN A 383 4.29 6.55 6.28
C GLN A 383 3.46 7.53 5.47
N VAL A 384 4.09 8.15 4.48
CA VAL A 384 3.47 9.18 3.66
C VAL A 384 3.61 8.78 2.20
N LYS A 385 2.60 9.12 1.38
CA LYS A 385 2.67 8.85 -0.06
C LYS A 385 3.78 9.71 -0.69
N PRO A 386 4.63 9.12 -1.57
CA PRO A 386 5.57 9.89 -2.37
C PRO A 386 4.86 11.01 -3.11
N ASN A 387 5.53 12.16 -3.27
CA ASN A 387 5.00 13.35 -3.95
C ASN A 387 3.70 13.93 -3.37
N SER A 388 3.27 13.53 -2.17
CA SER A 388 2.16 14.19 -1.49
C SER A 388 2.63 15.52 -0.86
N PRO A 389 1.73 16.51 -0.67
CA PRO A 389 2.09 17.78 -0.03
C PRO A 389 2.71 17.62 1.35
N GLU A 390 2.35 16.56 2.06
CA GLU A 390 2.91 16.22 3.37
C GLU A 390 4.34 15.69 3.25
N HIS A 391 4.61 14.81 2.29
CA HIS A 391 5.98 14.33 2.01
C HIS A 391 6.88 15.49 1.59
N GLU A 392 6.41 16.38 0.71
CA GLU A 392 7.18 17.57 0.32
C GLU A 392 7.55 18.44 1.52
N ARG A 393 6.61 18.61 2.45
CA ARG A 393 6.81 19.40 3.67
C ARG A 393 7.82 18.76 4.62
N ILE A 394 7.80 17.45 4.78
CA ILE A 394 8.77 16.72 5.60
C ILE A 394 10.17 16.85 4.98
N GLU A 395 10.29 16.72 3.65
CA GLU A 395 11.57 16.96 2.95
C GLU A 395 12.07 18.40 3.14
N GLU A 396 11.19 19.40 3.05
CA GLU A 396 11.54 20.81 3.31
C GLU A 396 12.08 20.99 4.74
N TYR A 397 11.47 20.34 5.74
CA TYR A 397 11.94 20.37 7.12
C TYR A 397 13.29 19.68 7.30
N GLU A 398 13.48 18.49 6.72
CA GLU A 398 14.75 17.77 6.81
C GLU A 398 15.89 18.54 6.13
N TYR A 399 15.63 19.18 4.99
CA TYR A 399 16.60 20.06 4.36
C TYR A 399 16.94 21.25 5.26
N PHE A 400 15.92 21.90 5.85
CA PHE A 400 16.15 23.00 6.79
C PHE A 400 17.00 22.56 7.98
N LYS A 401 16.69 21.42 8.61
CA LYS A 401 17.46 20.83 9.72
C LYS A 401 18.91 20.53 9.33
N ARG A 402 19.18 20.07 8.11
CA ARG A 402 20.54 19.84 7.61
C ARG A 402 21.29 21.15 7.41
N ALA A 403 20.65 22.13 6.78
CA ALA A 403 21.24 23.43 6.54
C ALA A 403 21.57 24.16 7.87
N THR A 404 20.69 24.08 8.87
CA THR A 404 20.97 24.67 10.20
C THR A 404 22.13 23.98 10.91
N ARG A 405 22.29 22.67 10.78
CA ARG A 405 23.50 21.96 11.28
C ARG A 405 24.79 22.50 10.64
N ILE A 406 24.79 22.71 9.32
CA ILE A 406 25.94 23.26 8.59
C ILE A 406 26.28 24.66 9.10
N ILE A 407 25.32 25.58 9.12
CA ILE A 407 25.54 26.96 9.60
C ILE A 407 25.97 27.00 11.07
N SER A 408 25.42 26.08 11.89
CA SER A 408 25.80 26.01 13.29
C SER A 408 27.27 25.64 13.44
N ALA A 409 27.73 24.62 12.71
CA ALA A 409 29.12 24.16 12.73
C ALA A 409 30.10 25.15 12.07
N SER A 410 29.71 25.73 10.93
CA SER A 410 30.61 26.58 10.14
C SER A 410 30.66 28.03 10.61
N SER A 411 29.57 28.55 11.18
CA SER A 411 29.44 29.99 11.49
C SER A 411 29.12 30.28 12.95
N ILE A 412 28.06 29.69 13.52
CA ILE A 412 27.58 30.07 14.86
C ILE A 412 28.58 29.66 15.94
N ILE A 413 29.08 28.41 15.92
CA ILE A 413 30.04 27.93 16.91
C ILE A 413 31.35 28.75 16.86
N PRO A 414 32.01 28.92 15.69
CA PRO A 414 33.20 29.77 15.61
C PRO A 414 32.94 31.22 16.07
N ALA A 415 31.81 31.81 15.71
CA ALA A 415 31.44 33.16 16.15
C ALA A 415 31.29 33.25 17.69
N ILE A 416 30.65 32.27 18.33
CA ILE A 416 30.59 32.17 19.79
C ILE A 416 31.99 32.09 20.39
N GLU A 417 32.88 31.28 19.81
CA GLU A 417 34.26 31.16 20.30
C GLU A 417 35.06 32.47 20.19
N ILE A 418 34.92 33.20 19.08
CA ILE A 418 35.55 34.51 18.88
C ILE A 418 34.96 35.52 19.88
N SER A 419 33.63 35.63 19.96
CA SER A 419 32.97 36.54 20.89
C SER A 419 33.35 36.27 22.33
N ARG A 420 33.46 35.01 22.78
CA ARG A 420 33.86 34.70 24.16
C ARG A 420 35.29 35.12 24.51
N LYS A 421 36.17 35.25 23.51
CA LYS A 421 37.53 35.76 23.70
C LYS A 421 37.54 37.28 23.86
N ASN A 422 36.63 37.97 23.17
CA ASN A 422 36.60 39.43 23.08
C ASN A 422 35.58 40.09 24.05
N LEU A 423 34.55 39.35 24.45
CA LEU A 423 33.42 39.80 25.26
C LEU A 423 33.22 38.92 26.49
N ALA A 424 33.36 39.52 27.66
CA ALA A 424 33.00 38.93 28.95
C ALA A 424 31.51 39.20 29.26
N LEU A 425 30.60 38.56 28.50
CA LEU A 425 29.16 38.67 28.75
C LEU A 425 28.75 37.73 29.89
N ASP A 426 28.17 38.29 30.93
CA ASP A 426 27.66 37.55 32.08
C ASP A 426 26.13 37.38 32.02
N PHE A 427 25.57 36.72 33.03
CA PHE A 427 24.13 36.54 33.14
C PHE A 427 23.36 37.87 33.18
N GLU A 428 23.89 38.89 33.87
CA GLU A 428 23.21 40.19 34.02
C GLU A 428 23.10 40.90 32.67
N TYR A 429 24.09 40.77 31.80
CA TYR A 429 24.00 41.24 30.42
C TYR A 429 22.81 40.61 29.68
N PHE A 430 22.71 39.28 29.67
CA PHE A 430 21.58 38.59 29.00
C PHE A 430 20.23 38.90 29.67
N HIS A 431 20.21 39.09 30.99
CA HIS A 431 19.00 39.52 31.70
C HIS A 431 18.55 40.91 31.25
N SER A 432 19.49 41.85 31.10
CA SER A 432 19.20 43.20 30.60
C SER A 432 18.72 43.21 29.15
N LEU A 433 19.16 42.25 28.33
CA LEU A 433 18.72 42.08 26.95
C LEU A 433 17.28 41.54 26.88
N VAL A 434 16.95 40.58 27.74
CA VAL A 434 15.65 39.91 27.74
C VAL A 434 14.57 40.75 28.42
N GLN A 435 14.88 41.51 29.47
CA GLN A 435 13.87 42.24 30.26
C GLN A 435 13.05 43.25 29.45
N HIS A 436 13.57 43.69 28.30
CA HIS A 436 12.88 44.62 27.40
C HIS A 436 12.19 43.92 26.22
N CYS A 437 12.24 42.59 26.16
CA CYS A 437 11.63 41.82 25.07
C CYS A 437 10.16 41.52 25.38
N VAL A 438 9.25 42.22 24.70
CA VAL A 438 7.78 42.10 24.86
C VAL A 438 7.25 40.67 24.63
N ILE A 439 7.97 39.88 23.82
CA ILE A 439 7.59 38.50 23.51
C ILE A 439 7.80 37.58 24.73
N VAL A 440 8.78 37.87 25.58
CA VAL A 440 9.11 37.07 26.76
C VAL A 440 8.19 37.46 27.91
N PRO A 441 7.50 36.51 28.56
CA PRO A 441 6.71 36.81 29.74
C PRO A 441 7.59 37.36 30.87
N GLU A 442 7.14 38.41 31.56
CA GLU A 442 7.92 39.11 32.59
C GLU A 442 8.44 38.15 33.69
N TYR A 443 7.59 37.22 34.13
CA TYR A 443 7.92 36.21 35.15
C TYR A 443 8.93 35.14 34.69
N GLN A 444 9.23 35.06 33.39
CA GLN A 444 10.19 34.09 32.81
C GLN A 444 11.49 34.74 32.33
N THR A 445 11.61 36.06 32.40
CA THR A 445 12.79 36.84 31.95
C THR A 445 14.11 36.24 32.45
N LYS A 446 14.20 35.92 33.74
CA LYS A 446 15.41 35.32 34.33
C LYS A 446 15.73 33.93 33.77
N LEU A 447 14.70 33.11 33.52
CA LEU A 447 14.90 31.77 32.97
C LEU A 447 15.34 31.83 31.52
N PHE A 448 14.78 32.75 30.74
CA PHE A 448 15.17 32.99 29.36
C PHE A 448 16.61 33.54 29.26
N ALA A 449 16.97 34.48 30.13
CA ALA A 449 18.33 34.99 30.23
C ALA A 449 19.35 33.90 30.58
N LYS A 450 19.02 33.00 31.52
CA LYS A 450 19.86 31.82 31.82
C LYS A 450 20.02 30.93 30.59
N ALA A 451 18.94 30.65 29.88
CA ALA A 451 18.97 29.78 28.71
C ALA A 451 19.88 30.35 27.60
N LEU A 452 19.81 31.67 27.34
CA LEU A 452 20.70 32.35 26.39
C LEU A 452 22.16 32.35 26.86
N TRP A 453 22.39 32.63 28.15
CA TRP A 453 23.73 32.62 28.74
C TRP A 453 24.39 31.24 28.69
N HIS A 454 23.64 30.16 28.96
CA HIS A 454 24.12 28.79 28.79
C HIS A 454 24.53 28.50 27.34
N GLY A 455 23.70 28.92 26.37
CA GLY A 455 24.00 28.78 24.95
C GLY A 455 25.27 29.53 24.54
N TYR A 456 25.41 30.79 24.98
CA TYR A 456 26.62 31.57 24.76
C TYR A 456 27.86 30.94 25.42
N SER A 457 27.69 30.31 26.59
CA SER A 457 28.79 29.64 27.31
C SER A 457 29.20 28.30 26.70
N GLY A 458 28.49 27.83 25.67
CA GLY A 458 28.70 26.51 25.04
C GLY A 458 27.98 25.35 25.74
N ASP A 459 27.18 25.62 26.78
CA ASP A 459 26.32 24.63 27.44
C ASP A 459 24.98 24.53 26.71
N PHE A 460 25.04 24.01 25.48
CA PHE A 460 23.86 23.90 24.61
C PHE A 460 22.80 22.95 25.17
N SER A 461 23.20 21.94 25.95
CA SER A 461 22.29 20.98 26.59
C SER A 461 21.37 21.68 27.61
N SER A 462 21.94 22.45 28.54
CA SER A 462 21.14 23.24 29.49
C SER A 462 20.31 24.30 28.76
N SER A 463 20.89 24.92 27.73
CA SER A 463 20.19 25.94 26.93
C SER A 463 18.94 25.37 26.25
N ILE A 464 19.04 24.25 25.53
CA ILE A 464 17.92 23.70 24.76
C ILE A 464 16.81 23.15 25.66
N MET A 465 17.17 22.51 26.79
CA MET A 465 16.20 22.04 27.79
C MET A 465 15.34 23.17 28.35
N MET A 466 15.91 24.38 28.48
CA MET A 466 15.18 25.57 28.92
C MET A 466 14.45 26.25 27.75
N LEU A 467 15.09 26.42 26.58
CA LEU A 467 14.53 27.15 25.44
C LEU A 467 13.27 26.48 24.86
N CYS A 468 13.22 25.15 24.78
CA CYS A 468 12.05 24.43 24.23
C CYS A 468 10.72 24.86 24.87
N PRO A 469 10.52 24.74 26.20
CA PRO A 469 9.29 25.20 26.85
C PRO A 469 9.15 26.74 26.88
N LEU A 470 10.25 27.49 26.90
CA LEU A 470 10.21 28.95 26.90
C LEU A 470 9.72 29.55 25.58
N VAL A 471 10.11 28.97 24.45
CA VAL A 471 9.63 29.39 23.12
C VAL A 471 8.12 29.16 23.02
N GLU A 472 7.60 28.05 23.55
CA GLU A 472 6.15 27.82 23.61
C GLU A 472 5.43 28.91 24.41
N ASN A 473 5.99 29.26 25.58
CA ASN A 473 5.45 30.33 26.42
C ASN A 473 5.50 31.70 25.74
N CYS A 474 6.54 31.98 24.95
CA CYS A 474 6.62 33.21 24.16
C CYS A 474 5.48 33.31 23.14
N ILE A 475 5.20 32.23 22.41
CA ILE A 475 4.08 32.20 21.46
C ILE A 475 2.74 32.37 22.19
N ARG A 476 2.58 31.71 23.34
CA ARG A 476 1.42 31.85 24.21
C ARG A 476 1.24 33.30 24.65
N ASN A 477 2.31 33.97 25.05
CA ASN A 477 2.29 35.36 25.50
C ASN A 477 1.85 36.31 24.38
N ILE A 478 2.43 36.19 23.17
CA ILE A 478 2.03 37.01 22.02
C ILE A 478 0.55 36.81 21.68
N LEU A 479 0.06 35.57 21.72
CA LEU A 479 -1.36 35.27 21.49
C LEU A 479 -2.25 35.92 22.55
N LYS A 480 -1.89 35.84 23.84
CA LYS A 480 -2.61 36.46 24.96
C LYS A 480 -2.63 38.00 24.81
N LEU A 481 -1.49 38.62 24.51
CA LEU A 481 -1.38 40.06 24.23
C LEU A 481 -2.23 40.50 23.04
N SER A 482 -2.49 39.59 22.09
CA SER A 482 -3.35 39.81 20.92
C SER A 482 -4.82 39.47 21.16
N GLY A 483 -5.22 39.16 22.41
CA GLY A 483 -6.60 38.82 22.76
C GLY A 483 -7.06 37.44 22.27
N ILE A 484 -6.14 36.53 21.91
CA ILE A 484 -6.46 35.20 21.41
C ILE A 484 -6.37 34.17 22.54
N PRO A 485 -7.43 33.38 22.79
CA PRO A 485 -7.42 32.37 23.84
C PRO A 485 -6.43 31.24 23.56
N THR A 486 -5.58 30.93 24.54
CA THR A 486 -4.60 29.83 24.47
C THR A 486 -5.04 28.58 25.23
N ILE A 487 -6.15 28.64 25.95
CA ILE A 487 -6.73 27.53 26.71
C ILE A 487 -7.71 26.74 25.85
N GLY A 488 -7.79 25.42 26.05
CA GLY A 488 -8.79 24.53 25.47
C GLY A 488 -9.53 23.75 26.55
N ILE A 489 -10.80 23.45 26.29
CA ILE A 489 -11.62 22.57 27.13
C ILE A 489 -11.37 21.13 26.67
N THR A 490 -11.12 20.22 27.61
CA THR A 490 -10.91 18.80 27.30
C THR A 490 -12.24 18.07 27.04
N SER A 491 -12.20 16.74 26.87
CA SER A 491 -13.40 15.91 26.84
C SER A 491 -14.20 15.95 28.14
N ASP A 492 -13.56 16.31 29.26
CA ASP A 492 -14.23 16.71 30.49
C ASP A 492 -14.44 18.24 30.48
N PRO A 493 -15.70 18.74 30.53
CA PRO A 493 -16.00 20.17 30.49
C PRO A 493 -15.50 20.94 31.72
N ASN A 494 -15.09 20.27 32.80
CA ASN A 494 -14.56 20.92 34.00
C ASN A 494 -13.03 21.07 33.99
N ILE A 495 -12.35 20.56 32.95
CA ILE A 495 -10.90 20.58 32.85
C ILE A 495 -10.48 21.46 31.68
N GLU A 496 -9.79 22.53 32.02
CA GLU A 496 -9.10 23.41 31.08
C GLU A 496 -7.62 23.03 31.02
N ASN A 497 -7.10 22.92 29.79
CA ASN A 497 -5.67 22.71 29.55
C ASN A 497 -5.14 23.76 28.58
N GLU A 498 -3.88 24.15 28.74
CA GLU A 498 -3.19 24.97 27.75
C GLU A 498 -3.08 24.21 26.43
N LYS A 499 -3.29 24.93 25.32
CA LYS A 499 -3.12 24.38 23.97
C LYS A 499 -1.63 24.07 23.73
N ALA A 500 -1.35 22.89 23.17
CA ALA A 500 -0.01 22.49 22.75
C ALA A 500 0.54 23.38 21.62
N MET A 501 1.86 23.45 21.49
CA MET A 501 2.61 24.24 20.48
C MET A 501 1.99 24.20 19.07
N GLY A 502 1.71 23.01 18.53
CA GLY A 502 1.15 22.88 17.18
C GLY A 502 -0.18 23.61 17.02
N LYS A 503 -1.02 23.63 18.07
CA LYS A 503 -2.29 24.37 18.06
C LYS A 503 -2.08 25.87 18.23
N LEU A 504 -1.11 26.29 19.05
CA LEU A 504 -0.72 27.70 19.20
C LEU A 504 -0.24 28.27 17.85
N LEU A 505 0.61 27.55 17.11
CA LEU A 505 1.09 27.96 15.79
C LEU A 505 -0.05 28.06 14.76
N GLN A 506 -1.01 27.12 14.78
CA GLN A 506 -2.21 27.23 13.93
C GLN A 506 -3.00 28.51 14.22
N LEU A 507 -3.18 28.87 15.49
CA LEU A 507 -3.84 30.11 15.89
C LEU A 507 -3.03 31.34 15.45
N ALA A 508 -1.73 31.34 15.70
CA ALA A 508 -0.84 32.42 15.30
C ALA A 508 -0.87 32.64 13.77
N GLN A 509 -0.91 31.55 13.00
CA GLN A 509 -1.07 31.59 11.54
C GLN A 509 -2.43 32.13 11.11
N LYS A 510 -3.52 31.59 11.69
CA LYS A 510 -4.89 31.97 11.37
C LYS A 510 -5.15 33.45 11.60
N HIS A 511 -4.61 33.98 12.69
CA HIS A 511 -4.76 35.38 13.08
C HIS A 511 -3.63 36.28 12.56
N LYS A 512 -2.73 35.77 11.71
CA LYS A 512 -1.63 36.52 11.08
C LYS A 512 -0.70 37.22 12.08
N ILE A 513 -0.50 36.62 13.25
CA ILE A 513 0.41 37.12 14.29
C ILE A 513 1.86 36.76 13.93
N LEU A 514 2.08 35.51 13.52
CA LEU A 514 3.37 35.05 13.03
C LEU A 514 3.31 34.92 11.51
N ASN A 515 4.40 35.34 10.86
CA ASN A 515 4.55 35.16 9.42
C ASN A 515 4.80 33.67 9.09
N ARG A 516 4.70 33.33 7.79
CA ARG A 516 4.86 31.93 7.33
C ARG A 516 6.26 31.38 7.61
N GLU A 517 7.28 32.22 7.60
CA GLU A 517 8.66 31.83 7.84
C GLU A 517 8.89 31.41 9.30
N SER A 518 8.47 32.22 10.26
CA SER A 518 8.56 31.90 11.69
C SER A 518 7.82 30.61 12.00
N ILE A 519 6.61 30.44 11.45
CA ILE A 519 5.84 29.20 11.63
C ILE A 519 6.59 28.00 11.03
N PHE A 520 7.18 28.14 9.85
CA PHE A 520 7.96 27.07 9.23
C PHE A 520 9.15 26.68 10.10
N LYS A 521 9.97 27.65 10.53
CA LYS A 521 11.18 27.39 11.33
C LYS A 521 10.85 26.77 12.69
N ILE A 522 9.83 27.27 13.37
CA ILE A 522 9.41 26.72 14.66
C ILE A 522 8.88 25.29 14.50
N ASN A 523 8.09 25.01 13.46
CA ASN A 523 7.67 23.64 13.19
C ASN A 523 8.90 22.76 12.92
N ALA A 524 9.80 23.16 12.02
CA ALA A 524 10.94 22.33 11.65
C ALA A 524 11.92 22.04 12.80
N ILE A 525 12.02 22.94 13.79
CA ILE A 525 12.94 22.79 14.94
C ILE A 525 12.28 22.05 16.10
N PHE A 526 11.01 22.37 16.42
CA PHE A 526 10.37 21.94 17.67
C PHE A 526 9.23 20.93 17.49
N LEU A 527 8.79 20.65 16.27
CA LEU A 527 7.73 19.68 15.99
C LEU A 527 8.23 18.64 14.98
N ASP A 528 8.01 17.38 15.32
CA ASP A 528 8.32 16.24 14.43
C ASP A 528 7.26 16.05 13.34
#